data_AF-C0N6Y7-F1
#
_entry.id   AF-C0N6Y7-F1
#
_cell.length_a   1.000
_cell.length_b   1.000
_cell.length_c   1.000
_cell.angle_alpha   90.00
_cell.angle_beta   90.00
_cell.angle_gamma   90.00
#
_symmetry.space_group_name_H-M   'P 1'
#
loop_
_entity.id
_entity.type
_entity.pdbx_description
1 polymer ?
#
loop_
_entity_poly.entity_id
_entity_poly.type
_entity_poly.pdbx_seq_one_letter_code
_entity_poly.pdbx_strand_id
1 'polypeptide(L)'
;MTGDGFATDVPGHLKKIDLNTLEISSLGDKTPIGNLDGVEADGMGNYLVTDWMSGRLMLVSPNGSSETLIEFEQGSADHTVMPENDLVIVPMMLQNNVLAFRMIR
;
A
#
# COMPACT_ATOMS: atom_id res chain seq x y z
N MET A 1 -5.51 -3.74 -19.71
CA MET A 1 -4.06 -3.96 -19.50
C MET A 1 -3.77 -5.42 -19.84
N THR A 2 -2.67 -5.71 -20.53
CA THR A 2 -2.29 -7.07 -20.97
C THR A 2 -1.43 -7.77 -19.93
N GLY A 3 -1.80 -9.02 -19.57
CA GLY A 3 -0.92 -10.10 -19.11
C GLY A 3 -0.22 -9.94 -17.75
N ASP A 4 0.84 -9.14 -17.72
CA ASP A 4 1.86 -9.28 -16.67
C ASP A 4 1.89 -8.11 -15.67
N GLY A 5 1.14 -7.03 -15.94
CA GLY A 5 0.83 -5.96 -14.98
C GLY A 5 2.03 -5.46 -14.17
N PHE A 6 1.98 -5.68 -12.85
CA PHE A 6 3.00 -5.28 -11.87
C PHE A 6 3.93 -6.44 -11.49
N ALA A 7 4.00 -7.53 -12.25
CA ALA A 7 4.82 -8.68 -11.91
C ALA A 7 6.30 -8.31 -11.74
N THR A 8 6.95 -8.87 -10.71
CA THR A 8 8.35 -8.61 -10.36
C THR A 8 9.05 -9.92 -10.01
N ASP A 9 10.33 -10.06 -10.37
CA ASP A 9 11.16 -11.19 -9.93
C ASP A 9 11.31 -11.24 -8.40
N VAL A 10 11.36 -10.06 -7.76
CA VAL A 10 11.42 -9.91 -6.31
C VAL A 10 10.36 -8.89 -5.89
N PRO A 11 9.40 -9.24 -5.00
CA PRO A 11 8.41 -8.28 -4.51
C PRO A 11 9.06 -7.08 -3.81
N GLY A 12 8.34 -5.97 -3.80
CA GLY A 12 8.81 -4.71 -3.23
C GLY A 12 8.64 -4.61 -1.71
N HIS A 13 9.33 -3.63 -1.15
CA HIS A 13 9.18 -3.14 0.21
C HIS A 13 9.37 -1.63 0.25
N LEU A 14 8.95 -0.98 1.34
CA LEU A 14 9.04 0.48 1.43
C LEU A 14 10.48 0.98 1.57
N LYS A 15 10.75 2.11 0.93
CA LYS A 15 11.99 2.88 1.07
C LYS A 15 11.74 4.15 1.87
N LYS A 16 12.80 4.66 2.48
CA LYS A 16 12.85 5.97 3.10
C LYS A 16 13.87 6.80 2.36
N ILE A 17 13.56 8.08 2.17
CA ILE A 17 14.46 9.06 1.57
C ILE A 17 14.58 10.21 2.56
N ASP A 18 15.79 10.52 2.97
CA ASP A 18 16.07 11.77 3.68
C ASP A 18 16.01 12.93 2.67
N LEU A 19 15.13 13.90 2.89
CA LEU A 19 14.92 14.99 1.92
C LEU A 19 16.03 16.05 1.93
N ASN A 20 16.87 16.11 2.96
CA ASN A 20 17.99 17.04 3.04
C ASN A 20 19.24 16.44 2.40
N THR A 21 19.53 15.17 2.68
CA THR A 21 20.74 14.49 2.22
C THR A 21 20.53 13.65 0.95
N LEU A 22 19.28 13.38 0.59
CA LEU A 22 18.87 12.46 -0.47
C LEU A 22 19.30 11.00 -0.22
N GLU A 23 19.67 10.67 1.02
CA GLU A 23 20.03 9.31 1.39
C GLU A 23 18.81 8.39 1.29
N ILE A 24 18.95 7.30 0.53
CA ILE A 24 17.91 6.28 0.37
C ILE A 24 18.26 5.11 1.28
N SER A 25 17.33 4.78 2.18
CA SER A 25 17.39 3.58 3.02
C SER A 25 16.12 2.76 2.86
N SER A 26 16.09 1.56 3.43
CA SER A 26 14.88 0.75 3.47
C SER A 26 14.12 0.98 4.78
N LEU A 27 12.80 0.89 4.73
CA LEU A 27 11.99 0.74 5.93
C LEU A 27 12.16 -0.69 6.45
N GLY A 28 12.41 -0.83 7.75
CA GLY A 28 12.59 -2.15 8.37
C GLY A 28 13.77 -2.96 7.87
N ASP A 29 13.59 -4.29 7.90
CA ASP A 29 14.63 -5.28 7.57
C ASP A 29 14.68 -5.67 6.09
N LYS A 30 13.88 -4.99 5.24
CA LYS A 30 13.76 -5.24 3.79
C LYS A 30 12.96 -6.49 3.42
N THR A 31 12.20 -7.06 4.35
CA THR A 31 11.27 -8.15 4.03
C THR A 31 10.30 -7.68 2.93
N PRO A 32 10.25 -8.37 1.77
CA PRO A 32 9.32 -8.05 0.69
C PRO A 32 7.87 -8.23 1.14
N ILE A 33 7.00 -7.31 0.74
CA ILE A 33 5.59 -7.28 1.16
C ILE A 33 4.60 -7.33 -0.01
N GLY A 34 5.01 -7.10 -1.26
CA GLY A 34 4.13 -7.27 -2.41
C GLY A 34 4.48 -6.45 -3.64
N ASN A 35 3.57 -6.42 -4.61
CA ASN A 35 3.67 -5.61 -5.82
C ASN A 35 2.96 -4.28 -5.57
N LEU A 36 3.62 -3.42 -4.80
CA LEU A 36 3.02 -2.23 -4.20
C LEU A 36 2.68 -1.18 -5.26
N ASP A 37 1.52 -0.54 -5.11
CA ASP A 37 1.10 0.58 -5.96
C ASP A 37 0.98 1.87 -5.11
N GLY A 38 -0.02 1.96 -4.23
CA GLY A 38 -0.24 3.12 -3.37
C GLY A 38 0.39 3.01 -1.99
N VAL A 39 0.80 4.14 -1.42
CA VAL A 39 1.28 4.28 -0.03
C VAL A 39 0.83 5.62 0.55
N GLU A 40 0.04 5.59 1.62
CA GLU A 40 -0.41 6.79 2.33
C GLU A 40 -0.27 6.62 3.85
N ALA A 41 -0.10 7.73 4.57
CA ALA A 41 -0.02 7.71 6.03
C ALA A 41 -1.41 7.51 6.65
N ASP A 42 -1.51 6.72 7.71
CA ASP A 42 -2.79 6.46 8.42
C ASP A 42 -3.19 7.59 9.40
N GLY A 43 -2.31 8.58 9.61
CA GLY A 43 -2.48 9.64 10.61
C GLY A 43 -2.18 9.22 12.06
N MET A 44 -1.78 7.98 12.30
CA MET A 44 -1.44 7.38 13.60
C MET A 44 0.02 6.89 13.65
N GLY A 45 0.79 7.11 12.59
CA GLY A 45 2.21 6.81 12.51
C GLY A 45 2.53 5.53 11.73
N ASN A 46 1.54 4.89 11.10
CA ASN A 46 1.74 3.79 10.16
C ASN A 46 1.41 4.25 8.73
N TYR A 47 1.47 3.29 7.81
CA TYR A 47 1.13 3.48 6.41
C TYR A 47 0.06 2.47 5.98
N LEU A 48 -0.89 2.90 5.16
CA LEU A 48 -1.72 2.01 4.37
C LEU A 48 -1.11 1.85 2.98
N VAL A 49 -1.01 0.61 2.52
CA VAL A 49 -0.30 0.25 1.29
C VAL A 49 -1.13 -0.74 0.49
N THR A 50 -1.28 -0.51 -0.82
CA THR A 50 -1.97 -1.45 -1.72
C THR A 50 -1.00 -2.36 -2.46
N ASP A 51 -1.38 -3.63 -2.66
CA ASP A 51 -0.66 -4.60 -3.49
C ASP A 51 -1.49 -4.93 -4.73
N TRP A 52 -1.04 -4.45 -5.89
CA TRP A 52 -1.73 -4.63 -7.16
C TRP A 52 -1.95 -6.10 -7.51
N MET A 53 -0.91 -6.94 -7.39
CA MET A 53 -0.93 -8.30 -7.92
C MET A 53 -1.79 -9.23 -7.09
N SER A 54 -1.69 -9.14 -5.76
CA SER A 54 -2.45 -9.99 -4.85
C SER A 54 -3.77 -9.37 -4.39
N GLY A 55 -4.01 -8.09 -4.70
CA GLY A 55 -5.23 -7.38 -4.31
C GLY A 55 -5.32 -7.25 -2.79
N ARG A 56 -4.45 -6.45 -2.16
CA ARG A 56 -4.48 -6.29 -0.69
C ARG A 56 -4.40 -4.83 -0.30
N LEU A 57 -5.10 -4.48 0.79
CA LEU A 57 -4.81 -3.29 1.59
C LEU A 57 -4.09 -3.74 2.85
N MET A 58 -2.88 -3.22 3.08
CA MET A 58 -2.02 -3.60 4.19
C MET A 58 -1.74 -2.41 5.11
N LEU A 59 -1.67 -2.67 6.41
CA LEU A 59 -1.07 -1.76 7.39
C LEU A 59 0.43 -2.05 7.47
N VAL A 60 1.27 -1.03 7.33
CA VAL A 60 2.73 -1.14 7.43
C VAL A 60 3.25 -0.20 8.53
N SER A 61 3.92 -0.77 9.51
CA SER A 61 4.49 -0.03 10.64
C SER A 61 5.86 0.60 10.31
N PRO A 62 6.34 1.60 11.07
CA PRO A 62 7.65 2.24 10.85
C PRO A 62 8.87 1.30 10.91
N ASN A 63 8.73 0.14 11.55
CA ASN A 63 9.75 -0.91 11.58
C ASN A 63 9.70 -1.84 10.35
N GLY A 64 8.81 -1.59 9.38
CA GLY A 64 8.63 -2.36 8.16
C GLY A 64 7.78 -3.63 8.30
N SER A 65 7.25 -3.97 9.48
CA SER A 65 6.29 -5.08 9.60
C SER A 65 4.98 -4.72 8.91
N SER A 66 4.35 -5.71 8.27
CA SER A 66 3.08 -5.52 7.55
C SER A 66 2.02 -6.54 7.98
N GLU A 67 0.77 -6.11 7.92
CA GLU A 67 -0.43 -6.93 8.15
C GLU A 67 -1.44 -6.65 7.03
N THR A 68 -2.03 -7.70 6.46
CA THR A 68 -3.15 -7.55 5.53
C THR A 68 -4.41 -7.19 6.31
N LEU A 69 -5.01 -6.04 6.01
CA LEU A 69 -6.29 -5.63 6.59
C LEU A 69 -7.48 -6.12 5.77
N ILE A 70 -7.36 -6.04 4.44
CA ILE A 70 -8.42 -6.41 3.49
C ILE A 70 -7.80 -7.13 2.30
N GLU A 71 -8.43 -8.23 1.89
CA GLU A 71 -8.13 -8.93 0.63
C GLU A 71 -9.21 -8.59 -0.42
N PHE A 72 -8.75 -8.37 -1.63
CA PHE A 72 -9.51 -8.05 -2.83
C PHE A 72 -9.16 -9.04 -3.95
N GLU A 73 -9.74 -8.82 -5.13
CA GLU A 73 -9.16 -9.31 -6.37
C GLU A 73 -7.99 -8.43 -6.82
N GLN A 74 -7.18 -8.93 -7.76
CA GLN A 74 -6.09 -8.18 -8.38
C GLN A 74 -6.56 -6.80 -8.90
N GLY A 75 -5.71 -5.79 -8.75
CA GLY A 75 -5.91 -4.47 -9.34
C GLY A 75 -6.27 -3.35 -8.36
N SER A 76 -5.97 -3.52 -7.06
CA SER A 76 -6.01 -2.41 -6.10
C SER A 76 -4.91 -1.41 -6.44
N ALA A 77 -5.30 -0.20 -6.80
CA ALA A 77 -4.38 0.84 -7.27
C ALA A 77 -3.91 1.77 -6.15
N ASP A 78 -3.29 2.88 -6.53
CA ASP A 78 -3.10 4.04 -5.65
C ASP A 78 -4.44 4.49 -5.03
N HIS A 79 -4.40 4.83 -3.74
CA HIS A 79 -5.58 4.99 -2.89
C HIS A 79 -5.42 6.22 -2.01
N THR A 80 -6.54 6.74 -1.49
CA THR A 80 -6.51 7.86 -0.54
C THR A 80 -6.99 7.48 0.85
N VAL A 81 -6.32 8.03 1.86
CA VAL A 81 -6.63 7.91 3.28
C VAL A 81 -7.00 9.29 3.79
N MET A 82 -8.20 9.41 4.37
CA MET A 82 -8.72 10.64 4.97
C MET A 82 -9.01 10.40 6.46
N PRO A 83 -8.00 10.50 7.35
CA PRO A 83 -8.15 10.27 8.78
C PRO A 83 -9.17 11.19 9.46
N GLU A 84 -9.40 12.38 8.91
CA GLU A 84 -10.41 13.35 9.37
C GLU A 84 -11.85 12.92 9.07
N ASN A 85 -12.03 12.01 8.11
CA ASN A 85 -13.32 11.44 7.71
C ASN A 85 -13.47 9.95 8.05
N ASP A 86 -12.47 9.37 8.72
CA ASP A 86 -12.36 7.94 8.98
C ASP A 86 -12.56 7.11 7.70
N LEU A 87 -11.97 7.52 6.57
CA LEU A 87 -12.25 6.93 5.27
C LEU A 87 -10.98 6.50 4.53
N VAL A 88 -11.03 5.35 3.88
CA VAL A 88 -10.06 4.89 2.89
C VAL A 88 -10.80 4.62 1.60
N ILE A 89 -10.31 5.14 0.47
CA ILE A 89 -10.92 4.95 -0.85
C ILE A 89 -9.91 4.27 -1.77
N VAL A 90 -10.25 3.08 -2.26
CA VAL A 90 -9.41 2.25 -3.11
C VAL A 90 -10.09 2.04 -4.46
N PRO A 91 -9.52 2.57 -5.57
CA PRO A 91 -9.93 2.21 -6.92
C PRO A 91 -9.53 0.76 -7.24
N MET A 92 -10.45 -0.02 -7.80
CA MET A 92 -10.19 -1.37 -8.29
C MET A 92 -10.23 -1.38 -9.81
N MET A 93 -9.05 -1.38 -10.41
CA MET A 93 -8.86 -1.09 -11.84
C MET A 93 -9.37 -2.20 -12.77
N LEU A 94 -9.40 -3.46 -12.29
CA LEU A 94 -9.89 -4.59 -13.08
C LEU A 94 -11.40 -4.83 -12.89
N GLN A 95 -11.95 -4.38 -11.77
CA GLN A 95 -13.36 -4.57 -11.38
C GLN A 95 -14.25 -3.37 -11.76
N ASN A 96 -13.66 -2.29 -12.30
CA ASN A 96 -14.36 -1.07 -12.72
C ASN A 96 -15.23 -0.48 -11.58
N ASN A 97 -14.69 -0.48 -10.36
CA ASN A 97 -15.36 0.09 -9.20
C ASN A 97 -14.40 0.88 -8.32
N VAL A 98 -14.96 1.66 -7.41
CA VAL A 98 -14.24 2.39 -6.37
C VAL A 98 -14.84 1.96 -5.04
N LEU A 99 -14.02 1.39 -4.17
CA LEU A 99 -14.41 0.91 -2.86
C LEU A 99 -14.10 1.97 -1.81
N ALA A 100 -15.00 2.15 -0.86
CA ALA A 100 -14.81 3.06 0.26
C ALA A 100 -15.02 2.31 1.58
N PHE A 101 -14.02 2.37 2.46
CA PHE A 101 -14.00 1.69 3.74
C PHE A 101 -13.93 2.70 4.87
N ARG A 102 -14.68 2.44 5.94
CA ARG A 102 -14.57 3.22 7.17
C ARG A 102 -13.45 2.65 8.04
N MET A 103 -12.56 3.53 8.51
CA MET A 103 -11.57 3.17 9.52
C MET A 103 -12.24 3.14 10.88
N ILE A 104 -12.10 2.03 11.60
CA ILE A 104 -12.54 1.91 13.00
C ILE A 104 -11.26 1.92 13.84
N ARG A 105 -11.18 2.89 14.75
CA ARG A 105 -10.06 3.07 15.68
C ARG A 105 -10.34 2.40 17.02
#